data_AF-A0A2J0M9B5-F1
#
_entry.id   AF-A0A2J0M9B5-F1
#
_cell.length_a   1.000
_cell.length_b   1.000
_cell.length_c   1.000
_cell.angle_alpha   90.00
_cell.angle_beta   90.00
_cell.angle_gamma   90.00
#
_symmetry.space_group_name_H-M   'P 1'
#
loop_
_entity.id
_entity.type
_entity.pdbx_description
1 polymer ?
#
loop_
_entity_poly.entity_id
_entity_poly.type
_entity_poly.pdbx_seq_one_letter_code
_entity_poly.pdbx_strand_id
1 'polypeptide(L)'
;MRKVIIGTISLVAVGMLLVALFGVYKYTVTDGGDVVPGNDACTLEAMLCPDGSAVGRTGSRCEFAPCPSLSEGRNSSEFIAPLDRASERVTKKPFGILIKKATSPVQQERFSGYHTGTDFETFPDESDIDVSV
;
A
#
# COMPACT_ATOMS: atom_id res chain seq x y z
N MET A 1 -63.82 -23.26 -21.13
CA MET A 1 -62.91 -23.66 -20.03
C MET A 1 -61.43 -23.68 -20.46
N ARG A 2 -61.02 -24.43 -21.50
CA ARG A 2 -59.60 -24.45 -21.99
C ARG A 2 -59.00 -23.07 -22.31
N LYS A 3 -59.75 -22.17 -22.99
CA LYS A 3 -59.25 -20.81 -23.33
C LYS A 3 -58.99 -19.93 -22.09
N VAL A 4 -59.78 -20.11 -21.03
CA VAL A 4 -59.60 -19.38 -19.75
C VAL A 4 -58.37 -19.89 -19.01
N ILE A 5 -58.18 -21.21 -18.99
CA ILE A 5 -57.02 -21.86 -18.36
C ILE A 5 -55.70 -21.49 -19.06
N ILE A 6 -55.71 -21.45 -20.41
CA ILE A 6 -54.53 -21.03 -21.18
C ILE A 6 -54.20 -19.56 -20.91
N GLY A 7 -55.23 -18.69 -20.81
CA GLY A 7 -55.05 -17.28 -20.48
C GLY A 7 -54.42 -17.06 -19.11
N THR A 8 -54.89 -17.78 -18.08
CA THR A 8 -54.35 -17.67 -16.73
C THR A 8 -52.92 -18.20 -16.63
N ILE A 9 -52.59 -19.30 -17.30
CA ILE A 9 -51.23 -19.86 -17.29
C ILE A 9 -50.24 -18.91 -17.96
N SER A 10 -50.63 -18.30 -19.09
CA SER A 10 -49.78 -17.35 -19.81
C SER A 10 -49.47 -16.11 -18.96
N LEU A 11 -50.46 -15.59 -18.23
CA LEU A 11 -50.30 -14.41 -17.37
C LEU A 11 -49.37 -14.68 -16.18
N VAL A 12 -49.47 -15.86 -15.57
CA VAL A 12 -48.56 -16.29 -14.48
C VAL A 12 -47.14 -16.50 -15.00
N ALA A 13 -46.97 -17.11 -16.18
CA ALA A 13 -45.65 -17.33 -16.77
C ALA A 13 -44.93 -16.02 -17.11
N VAL A 14 -45.65 -15.03 -17.66
CA VAL A 14 -45.10 -13.69 -17.92
C VAL A 14 -44.72 -12.99 -16.62
N GLY A 15 -45.55 -13.07 -15.58
CA GLY A 15 -45.24 -12.50 -14.27
C GLY A 15 -43.96 -13.09 -13.66
N MET A 16 -43.82 -14.41 -13.69
CA MET A 16 -42.61 -15.11 -13.22
C MET A 16 -41.36 -14.70 -14.01
N LEU A 17 -41.47 -14.56 -15.33
CA LEU A 17 -40.37 -14.13 -16.19
C LEU A 17 -39.93 -12.70 -15.84
N LEU A 18 -40.88 -11.78 -15.63
CA LEU A 18 -40.58 -10.40 -15.26
C LEU A 18 -39.90 -10.30 -13.89
N VAL A 19 -40.34 -11.09 -12.90
CA VAL A 19 -39.70 -11.16 -11.58
C VAL A 19 -38.27 -11.70 -11.68
N ALA A 20 -38.06 -12.76 -12.46
CA ALA A 20 -36.74 -13.33 -12.68
C ALA A 20 -35.80 -12.33 -13.37
N LEU A 21 -36.27 -11.67 -14.44
CA LEU A 21 -35.50 -10.65 -15.15
C LEU A 21 -35.18 -9.43 -14.27
N PHE A 22 -36.13 -8.98 -13.45
CA PHE A 22 -35.90 -7.89 -12.50
C PHE A 22 -34.90 -8.28 -11.40
N GLY A 23 -34.98 -9.51 -10.90
CA GLY A 23 -34.02 -10.06 -9.93
C GLY A 23 -32.60 -10.13 -10.52
N VAL A 24 -32.45 -10.64 -11.74
CA VAL A 24 -31.17 -10.67 -12.45
C VAL A 24 -30.65 -9.25 -12.71
N TYR A 25 -31.51 -8.32 -13.13
CA TYR A 25 -31.13 -6.92 -13.35
C TYR A 25 -30.61 -6.27 -12.07
N LYS A 26 -31.26 -6.49 -10.92
CA LYS A 26 -30.75 -5.99 -9.63
C LYS A 26 -29.43 -6.65 -9.28
N TYR A 27 -29.34 -7.97 -9.37
CA TYR A 27 -28.13 -8.71 -9.06
C TYR A 27 -26.91 -8.27 -9.90
N THR A 28 -27.09 -7.97 -11.19
CA THR A 28 -25.96 -7.60 -12.06
C THR A 28 -25.66 -6.10 -12.11
N VAL A 29 -26.64 -5.23 -11.86
CA VAL A 29 -26.48 -3.77 -12.05
C VAL A 29 -26.33 -3.02 -10.73
N THR A 30 -26.93 -3.47 -9.62
CA THR A 30 -26.82 -2.72 -8.34
C THR A 30 -25.65 -3.14 -7.47
N ASP A 31 -25.10 -4.36 -7.64
CA ASP A 31 -23.94 -4.83 -6.88
C ASP A 31 -22.59 -4.50 -7.56
N GLY A 32 -22.55 -3.39 -8.31
CA GLY A 32 -21.36 -2.87 -8.99
C GLY A 32 -20.32 -2.23 -8.05
N GLY A 33 -19.83 -2.95 -7.03
CA GLY A 33 -18.76 -2.44 -6.18
C GLY A 33 -18.27 -3.41 -5.12
N ASP A 34 -17.33 -4.27 -5.50
CA ASP A 34 -16.20 -4.79 -4.72
C ASP A 34 -16.37 -4.88 -3.19
N VAL A 35 -17.27 -5.72 -2.71
CA VAL A 35 -17.10 -6.32 -1.38
C VAL A 35 -16.47 -7.69 -1.60
N VAL A 36 -15.15 -7.72 -1.79
CA VAL A 36 -14.38 -8.95 -1.60
C VAL A 36 -14.28 -9.16 -0.09
N PRO A 37 -15.03 -10.10 0.50
CA PRO A 37 -14.89 -10.40 1.92
C PRO A 37 -13.68 -11.31 2.03
N GLY A 38 -12.50 -10.74 2.15
CA GLY A 38 -11.29 -11.54 2.33
C GLY A 38 -10.05 -10.88 1.79
N ASN A 39 -9.24 -10.45 2.74
CA ASN A 39 -7.83 -10.05 2.61
C ASN A 39 -7.63 -8.56 2.34
N ASP A 40 -7.80 -7.74 3.39
CA ASP A 40 -7.18 -6.41 3.56
C ASP A 40 -5.63 -6.47 3.56
N ALA A 41 -5.05 -7.41 2.84
CA ALA A 41 -3.61 -7.58 2.70
C ALA A 41 -3.16 -6.82 1.46
N CYS A 42 -3.07 -5.49 1.58
CA CYS A 42 -2.33 -4.70 0.61
C CYS A 42 -0.82 -4.95 0.75
N THR A 43 -0.05 -4.64 -0.30
CA THR A 43 1.41 -4.70 -0.21
C THR A 43 1.90 -3.73 0.87
N LEU A 44 2.95 -4.13 1.61
CA LEU A 44 3.54 -3.35 2.71
C LEU A 44 4.45 -2.22 2.22
N GLU A 45 4.11 -1.64 1.07
CA GLU A 45 4.83 -0.51 0.50
C GLU A 45 4.46 0.77 1.25
N ALA A 46 5.46 1.63 1.46
CA ALA A 46 5.25 2.94 2.06
C ALA A 46 5.65 4.04 1.07
N MET A 47 4.82 5.07 0.97
CA MET A 47 5.12 6.32 0.26
C MET A 47 5.56 7.37 1.27
N LEU A 48 6.67 8.06 0.99
CA LEU A 48 7.14 9.17 1.81
C LEU A 48 6.38 10.45 1.44
N CYS A 49 5.84 11.13 2.44
CA CYS A 49 5.13 12.38 2.31
C CYS A 49 6.08 13.59 2.41
N PRO A 50 5.69 14.78 1.90
CA PRO A 50 6.54 15.98 1.96
C PRO A 50 6.88 16.45 3.39
N ASP A 51 6.09 16.05 4.39
CA ASP A 51 6.33 16.30 5.81
C ASP A 51 7.31 15.30 6.45
N GLY A 52 7.78 14.31 5.69
CA GLY A 52 8.66 13.24 6.16
C GLY A 52 7.93 12.06 6.81
N SER A 53 6.59 12.09 6.92
CA SER A 53 5.81 10.93 7.34
C SER A 53 5.76 9.86 6.24
N ALA A 54 5.34 8.64 6.59
CA ALA A 54 5.21 7.53 5.64
C ALA A 54 3.77 6.96 5.69
N VAL A 55 3.18 6.75 4.53
CA VAL A 55 1.81 6.21 4.38
C VAL A 55 1.81 4.91 3.59
N GLY A 56 1.00 3.95 4.03
CA GLY A 56 0.84 2.65 3.37
C GLY A 56 -0.32 2.64 2.37
N ARG A 57 -0.51 1.49 1.70
CA ARG A 57 -1.69 1.22 0.87
C ARG A 57 -2.88 0.81 1.72
N THR A 58 -4.07 1.29 1.37
CA THR A 58 -5.32 1.00 2.07
C THR A 58 -6.52 0.96 1.12
N GLY A 59 -7.66 0.48 1.61
CA GLY A 59 -8.92 0.36 0.89
C GLY A 59 -8.98 -0.81 -0.09
N SER A 60 -10.15 -1.01 -0.71
CA SER A 60 -10.43 -2.13 -1.62
C SER A 60 -9.58 -2.13 -2.90
N ARG A 61 -9.00 -0.98 -3.26
CA ARG A 61 -8.10 -0.82 -4.41
C ARG A 61 -6.62 -0.74 -4.04
N CYS A 62 -6.27 -0.89 -2.76
CA CYS A 62 -4.89 -0.79 -2.27
C CYS A 62 -4.16 0.47 -2.78
N GLU A 63 -4.82 1.61 -2.70
CA GLU A 63 -4.25 2.92 -3.05
C GLU A 63 -3.51 3.51 -1.85
N PHE A 64 -2.52 4.38 -2.06
CA PHE A 64 -1.83 5.04 -0.94
C PHE A 64 -2.81 5.91 -0.15
N ALA A 65 -2.75 5.79 1.18
CA ALA A 65 -3.50 6.70 2.05
C ALA A 65 -3.05 8.16 1.81
N PRO A 66 -3.94 9.15 1.96
CA PRO A 66 -3.57 10.55 1.84
C PRO A 66 -2.53 10.93 2.90
N CYS A 67 -1.58 11.80 2.53
CA CYS A 67 -0.63 12.38 3.48
C CYS A 67 -1.37 13.21 4.54
N PRO A 68 -0.89 13.25 5.80
CA PRO A 68 -1.46 14.11 6.83
C PRO A 68 -1.41 15.58 6.38
N SER A 69 -2.48 16.33 6.61
CA SER A 69 -2.50 17.77 6.35
C SER A 69 -1.55 18.48 7.32
N LEU A 70 -0.84 19.50 6.81
CA LEU A 70 0.15 20.33 7.54
C LEU A 70 -0.39 21.07 8.79
N SER A 71 -1.60 20.79 9.24
CA SER A 71 -2.27 21.42 10.38
C SER A 71 -1.95 20.81 11.73
N GLU A 72 -1.33 19.62 11.80
CA GLU A 72 -0.67 19.20 13.02
C GLU A 72 0.77 19.67 12.96
N GLY A 73 0.97 20.87 13.49
CA GLY A 73 2.28 21.45 13.70
C GLY A 73 3.13 20.54 14.58
N ARG A 74 3.83 19.59 13.96
CA ARG A 74 5.13 19.20 14.45
C ARG A 74 6.02 20.39 14.14
N ASN A 75 6.02 21.34 15.09
CA ASN A 75 7.19 22.13 15.39
C ASN A 75 8.37 21.17 15.17
N SER A 76 9.31 21.53 14.29
CA SER A 76 10.48 20.71 13.99
C SER A 76 11.26 20.52 15.28
N SER A 77 10.77 19.65 16.17
CA SER A 77 11.54 18.98 17.18
C SER A 77 12.50 18.19 16.32
N GLU A 78 13.61 18.86 16.05
CA GLU A 78 14.85 18.37 15.48
C GLU A 78 14.85 16.87 15.63
N PHE A 79 14.74 16.16 14.51
CA PHE A 79 14.76 14.71 14.52
C PHE A 79 16.01 14.28 15.30
N ILE A 80 15.82 13.83 16.55
CA ILE A 80 16.93 13.40 17.38
C ILE A 80 17.27 12.01 16.87
N ALA A 81 18.31 11.96 16.04
CA ALA A 81 18.82 10.68 15.56
C ALA A 81 19.21 9.82 16.78
N PRO A 82 18.97 8.49 16.74
CA PRO A 82 19.40 7.58 17.81
C PRO A 82 20.92 7.53 18.02
N LEU A 83 21.68 8.08 17.06
CA LEU A 83 23.14 8.13 17.04
C LEU A 83 23.58 9.55 16.71
N ASP A 84 24.72 9.95 17.28
CA ASP A 84 25.39 11.19 16.92
C ASP A 84 25.86 11.13 15.46
N ARG A 85 25.88 12.28 14.78
CA ARG A 85 26.39 12.42 13.40
C ARG A 85 25.79 11.40 12.41
N ALA A 86 24.54 10.95 12.65
CA ALA A 86 23.94 9.86 11.89
C ALA A 86 23.95 10.08 10.36
N SER A 87 23.73 11.30 9.89
CA SER A 87 23.78 11.63 8.46
C SER A 87 25.15 11.43 7.82
N GLU A 88 26.23 11.67 8.57
CA GLU A 88 27.62 11.44 8.12
C GLU A 88 27.99 9.96 8.10
N ARG A 89 27.30 9.14 8.92
CA ARG A 89 27.53 7.69 9.02
C ARG A 89 26.91 6.91 7.84
N VAL A 90 26.05 7.53 7.04
CA VAL A 90 25.43 6.90 5.85
C VAL A 90 26.40 6.93 4.68
N THR A 91 27.25 5.90 4.54
CA THR A 91 28.42 6.07 3.69
C THR A 91 28.24 5.70 2.23
N LYS A 92 27.29 4.83 1.84
CA LYS A 92 27.26 4.33 0.44
C LYS A 92 25.90 4.03 -0.16
N LYS A 93 24.93 3.56 0.62
CA LYS A 93 23.59 3.20 0.10
C LYS A 93 22.52 3.88 0.92
N PRO A 94 22.19 5.15 0.62
CA PRO A 94 21.11 5.83 1.30
C PRO A 94 19.75 5.21 0.92
N PHE A 95 18.77 5.40 1.79
CA PHE A 95 17.40 4.95 1.55
C PHE A 95 16.86 5.46 0.21
N GLY A 96 16.21 4.58 -0.54
CA GLY A 96 15.52 4.91 -1.79
C GLY A 96 16.39 4.98 -3.04
N ILE A 97 17.71 4.73 -2.97
CA ILE A 97 18.52 4.68 -4.20
C ILE A 97 18.29 3.39 -4.99
N LEU A 98 18.37 3.48 -6.31
CA LEU A 98 18.31 2.32 -7.20
C LEU A 98 19.67 1.62 -7.25
N ILE A 99 19.74 0.40 -6.72
CA ILE A 99 20.93 -0.45 -6.77
C ILE A 99 20.90 -1.30 -8.05
N LYS A 100 22.02 -1.29 -8.78
CA LYS A 100 22.29 -2.23 -9.87
C LYS A 100 23.68 -2.84 -9.67
N LYS A 101 23.84 -4.08 -10.11
CA LYS A 101 25.11 -4.80 -10.04
C LYS A 101 26.30 -4.00 -10.60
N ALA A 102 26.13 -3.37 -11.76
CA ALA A 102 27.21 -2.64 -12.43
C ALA A 102 27.53 -1.26 -11.82
N THR A 103 26.56 -0.62 -11.16
CA THR A 103 26.67 0.78 -10.72
C THR A 103 26.59 0.95 -9.22
N SER A 104 26.60 -0.15 -8.47
CA SER A 104 26.58 -0.10 -7.01
C SER A 104 27.86 0.55 -6.49
N PRO A 105 27.76 1.51 -5.55
CA PRO A 105 28.91 2.14 -4.91
C PRO A 105 29.71 1.18 -4.03
N VAL A 106 29.18 -0.03 -3.77
CA VAL A 106 29.86 -1.13 -3.09
C VAL A 106 29.86 -2.36 -4.01
N GLN A 107 31.05 -2.88 -4.33
CA GLN A 107 31.22 -4.06 -5.17
C GLN A 107 31.84 -5.22 -4.37
N GLN A 108 31.48 -6.49 -4.59
CA GLN A 108 30.58 -7.02 -5.63
C GLN A 108 29.11 -7.00 -5.18
N GLU A 109 28.28 -6.26 -5.91
CA GLU A 109 26.85 -6.23 -5.64
C GLU A 109 26.13 -7.47 -6.22
N ARG A 110 25.27 -8.11 -5.42
CA ARG A 110 24.46 -9.26 -5.87
C ARG A 110 22.97 -8.93 -5.99
N PHE A 111 22.55 -7.78 -5.47
CA PHE A 111 21.16 -7.36 -5.43
C PHE A 111 20.86 -6.25 -6.46
N SER A 112 19.60 -6.17 -6.87
CA SER A 112 19.09 -5.10 -7.74
C SER A 112 17.69 -4.69 -7.30
N GLY A 113 17.43 -3.39 -7.24
CA GLY A 113 16.16 -2.85 -6.73
C GLY A 113 16.37 -1.56 -5.96
N TYR A 114 15.27 -0.98 -5.47
CA TYR A 114 15.34 0.18 -4.57
C TYR A 114 15.82 -0.25 -3.18
N HIS A 115 16.80 0.47 -2.64
CA HIS A 115 17.35 0.18 -1.32
C HIS A 115 16.36 0.65 -0.24
N THR A 116 15.84 -0.29 0.55
CA THR A 116 14.86 -0.02 1.62
C THR A 116 15.49 0.11 3.01
N GLY A 117 16.82 0.01 3.10
CA GLY A 117 17.60 0.17 4.32
C GLY A 117 18.49 1.41 4.27
N THR A 118 19.27 1.61 5.33
CA THR A 118 20.41 2.53 5.34
C THR A 118 21.43 1.94 6.29
N ASP A 119 22.61 1.70 5.77
CA ASP A 119 23.74 1.18 6.54
C ASP A 119 24.50 2.35 7.18
N PHE A 120 24.74 2.26 8.48
CA PHE A 120 25.59 3.21 9.20
C PHE A 120 26.96 2.56 9.44
N GLU A 121 28.02 3.29 9.18
CA GLU A 121 29.39 2.87 9.47
C GLU A 121 29.97 3.65 10.66
N THR A 122 30.96 3.06 11.33
CA THR A 122 31.75 3.74 12.37
C THR A 122 32.76 4.68 11.73
N PHE A 123 33.15 5.73 12.45
CA PHE A 123 34.23 6.60 12.02
C PHE A 123 35.60 5.97 12.34
N PRO A 124 36.67 6.33 11.60
CA PRO A 124 38.00 5.79 11.86
C PRO A 124 38.51 6.04 13.27
N ASP A 125 38.11 7.15 13.90
CA ASP A 125 38.46 7.51 15.29
C ASP A 125 37.71 6.67 16.35
N GLU A 126 36.71 5.90 15.95
CA GLU A 126 35.92 5.04 16.84
C GLU A 126 36.34 3.56 16.81
N SER A 127 37.26 3.20 15.91
CA SER A 127 37.62 1.80 15.61
C SER A 127 38.13 1.00 16.81
N ASP A 128 38.80 1.66 17.75
CA ASP A 128 39.49 1.06 18.90
C ASP A 128 38.93 1.55 20.25
N ILE A 129 37.70 2.07 20.26
CA ILE A 129 37.03 2.52 21.49
C ILE A 129 36.26 1.35 22.10
N ASP A 130 36.62 0.97 23.34
CA ASP A 130 35.86 -0.02 24.10
C ASP A 130 34.46 0.51 24.45
N VAL A 131 33.43 -0.22 24.04
CA VAL A 131 32.04 0.06 24.39
C VAL A 131 31.68 -0.73 25.65
N SER A 132 31.42 -0.03 26.74
CA SER A 132 30.88 -0.65 27.96
C SER A 132 29.43 -1.08 27.71
N VAL A 133 29.18 -2.39 27.80
CA VAL A 133 27.84 -3.00 27.70
C VAL A 133 27.12 -3.07 29.04
#